data_AF-A0A5N1IUM8-F1
#
_entry.id   AF-A0A5N1IUM8-F1
#
_cell.length_a   1.000
_cell.length_b   1.000
_cell.length_c   1.000
_cell.angle_alpha   90.00
_cell.angle_beta   90.00
_cell.angle_gamma   90.00
#
_symmetry.space_group_name_H-M   'P 1'
#
loop_
_entity.id
_entity.type
_entity.pdbx_description
1 polymer ?
#
loop_
_entity_poly.entity_id
_entity_poly.type
_entity_poly.pdbx_seq_one_letter_code
_entity_poly.pdbx_strand_id
1 'polypeptide(L)'
;MASGTPIIRQINWLALAFQLCVFVGLVYFFQWLQVGAASLSAIAAYLVLVYFLRFFLAKYHRYGMLFLKRSEFEAAIPYFESSYAYFQEKPWLDRFRAVFLLSSSRISYREMALVNIAYCYSQLGNGSEAKAYYKQALQEFPESGIAQAGLNAMNATGKE
;
A
#
# COMPACT_ATOMS: atom_id res chain seq x y z
N MET A 1 -18.83 -1.47 14.65
CA MET A 1 -18.01 -2.65 14.98
C MET A 1 -16.85 -2.67 14.01
N ALA A 2 -15.66 -2.27 14.44
CA ALA A 2 -14.48 -2.30 13.60
C ALA A 2 -13.94 -3.73 13.62
N SER A 3 -14.26 -4.53 12.59
CA SER A 3 -13.42 -5.69 12.28
C SER A 3 -12.09 -5.13 11.80
N GLY A 4 -11.19 -4.81 12.75
CA GLY A 4 -9.83 -4.42 12.46
C GLY A 4 -9.15 -5.60 11.81
N THR A 5 -9.27 -5.70 10.49
CA THR A 5 -8.53 -6.66 9.68
C THR A 5 -7.07 -6.60 10.14
N PRO A 6 -6.45 -7.73 10.50
CA PRO A 6 -5.08 -7.72 11.00
C PRO A 6 -4.14 -7.25 9.87
N ILE A 7 -3.83 -5.96 9.85
CA ILE A 7 -2.87 -5.37 8.93
C ILE A 7 -1.49 -5.51 9.56
N ILE A 8 -0.70 -6.49 9.12
CA ILE A 8 0.70 -6.59 9.49
C ILE A 8 1.46 -5.48 8.76
N ARG A 9 1.74 -4.37 9.46
CA ARG A 9 2.55 -3.28 8.90
C ARG A 9 4.03 -3.64 8.97
N GLN A 10 4.58 -4.08 7.86
CA GLN A 10 6.01 -4.34 7.75
C GLN A 10 6.75 -3.07 7.31
N ILE A 11 7.64 -2.57 8.17
CA ILE A 11 8.39 -1.32 7.94
C ILE A 11 9.75 -1.61 7.32
N ASN A 12 10.06 -0.96 6.20
CA ASN A 12 11.41 -0.90 5.67
C ASN A 12 12.19 0.21 6.40
N TRP A 13 13.10 -0.18 7.29
CA TRP A 13 13.88 0.74 8.12
C TRP A 13 14.75 1.69 7.32
N LEU A 14 15.30 1.24 6.18
CA LEU A 14 16.08 2.12 5.29
C LEU A 14 15.21 3.20 4.65
N ALA A 15 13.99 2.83 4.23
CA ALA A 15 13.04 3.80 3.68
C ALA A 15 12.54 4.79 4.75
N LEU A 16 12.39 4.34 6.00
CA LEU A 16 12.06 5.21 7.12
C LEU A 16 13.21 6.19 7.42
N ALA A 17 14.46 5.71 7.45
CA ALA A 17 15.62 6.57 7.64
C ALA A 17 15.73 7.63 6.53
N PHE A 18 15.50 7.23 5.26
CA PHE A 18 15.43 8.17 4.15
C PHE A 18 14.36 9.25 4.36
N GLN A 19 13.15 8.88 4.80
CA GLN A 19 12.09 9.84 5.10
C GLN A 19 12.46 10.81 6.23
N LEU A 20 13.12 10.32 7.28
CA LEU A 20 13.62 11.16 8.37
C LEU A 20 14.66 12.16 7.87
N CYS A 21 15.57 11.74 6.97
CA CYS A 21 16.52 12.66 6.34
C CYS A 21 15.81 13.75 5.52
N VAL A 22 14.78 13.39 4.73
CA VAL A 22 13.97 14.37 3.99
C VAL A 22 13.29 15.37 4.95
N PHE A 23 12.72 14.86 6.05
CA PHE A 23 12.07 15.71 7.05
C PHE A 23 13.05 16.67 7.74
N VAL A 24 14.21 16.17 8.18
CA VAL A 24 15.26 17.01 8.78
C VAL A 24 15.76 18.05 7.79
N GLY A 25 15.92 17.68 6.51
CA GLY A 25 16.27 18.62 5.43
C GLY A 25 15.25 19.75 5.28
N LEU A 26 13.95 19.45 5.36
CA LEU A 26 12.90 20.47 5.33
C LEU A 26 12.98 21.42 6.54
N VAL A 27 13.27 20.91 7.73
CA VAL A 27 13.45 21.75 8.94
C VAL A 27 14.61 22.72 8.73
N TYR A 28 15.77 22.23 8.28
CA TYR A 28 16.92 23.09 8.00
C TYR A 28 16.61 24.12 6.91
N PHE A 29 15.89 23.72 5.86
CA PHE A 29 15.47 24.63 4.79
C PHE A 29 14.61 25.78 5.32
N PHE A 30 13.61 25.50 6.16
CA PHE A 30 12.77 26.56 6.74
C PHE A 30 13.48 27.41 7.80
N GLN A 31 14.43 26.83 8.54
CA GLN A 31 15.30 27.60 9.44
C GLN A 31 16.20 28.56 8.67
N TRP A 32 16.76 28.11 7.55
CA TRP A 32 17.57 28.95 6.65
C TRP A 32 16.75 30.12 6.07
N LEU A 33 15.47 29.91 5.80
CA LEU A 33 14.50 30.95 5.41
C LEU A 33 14.00 31.82 6.58
N GLN A 34 14.50 31.60 7.81
CA GLN A 34 14.11 32.32 9.02
C GLN A 34 12.59 32.32 9.31
N VAL A 35 11.90 31.25 8.92
CA VAL A 35 10.46 31.11 9.22
C VAL A 35 10.30 30.86 10.72
N GLY A 36 9.59 31.75 11.42
CA GLY A 36 9.45 31.70 12.88
C GLY A 36 8.89 30.38 13.43
N ALA A 37 8.08 29.67 12.63
CA ALA A 37 7.57 28.33 12.92
C ALA A 37 8.16 27.27 11.99
N ALA A 38 9.49 27.24 11.83
CA ALA A 38 10.18 26.36 10.88
C ALA A 38 9.79 24.88 11.01
N SER A 39 9.72 24.35 12.24
CA SER A 39 9.36 22.94 12.49
C SER A 39 7.91 22.63 12.06
N LEU A 40 6.95 23.50 12.40
CA LEU A 40 5.56 23.32 11.98
C LEU A 40 5.41 23.45 10.46
N SER A 41 6.15 24.37 9.85
CA SER A 41 6.19 24.56 8.39
C SER A 41 6.76 23.33 7.69
N ALA A 42 7.80 22.70 8.26
CA ALA A 42 8.37 21.46 7.75
C ALA A 42 7.38 20.28 7.85
N ILE A 43 6.66 20.15 8.96
CA ILE A 43 5.61 19.13 9.11
C ILE A 43 4.51 19.33 8.06
N ALA A 44 4.00 20.55 7.92
CA ALA A 44 2.97 20.88 6.94
C ALA A 44 3.44 20.59 5.51
N ALA A 45 4.64 21.05 5.15
CA ALA A 45 5.24 20.81 3.84
C ALA A 45 5.44 19.32 3.57
N TYR A 46 5.94 18.56 4.55
CA TYR A 46 6.13 17.11 4.43
C TYR A 46 4.79 16.39 4.21
N LEU A 47 3.75 16.74 4.97
CA LEU A 47 2.42 16.15 4.81
C LEU A 47 1.80 16.48 3.45
N VAL A 48 1.91 17.73 3.00
CA VAL A 48 1.46 18.16 1.68
C VAL A 48 2.20 17.37 0.61
N LEU A 49 3.52 17.23 0.71
CA LEU A 49 4.34 16.47 -0.23
C LEU A 49 3.93 14.99 -0.29
N VAL A 50 3.82 14.31 0.85
CA VAL A 50 3.38 12.91 0.93
C VAL A 50 1.99 12.74 0.32
N TYR A 51 1.05 13.61 0.69
CA TYR A 51 -0.32 13.53 0.21
C TYR A 51 -0.40 13.77 -1.30
N PHE A 52 0.30 14.79 -1.79
CA PHE A 52 0.39 15.15 -3.20
C PHE A 52 0.96 13.99 -4.01
N LEU A 53 2.15 13.49 -3.65
CA LEU A 53 2.79 12.39 -4.36
C LEU A 53 1.88 11.15 -4.43
N ARG A 54 1.27 10.76 -3.32
CA ARG A 54 0.39 9.58 -3.29
C ARG A 54 -0.96 9.83 -3.98
N PHE A 55 -1.44 11.06 -4.05
CA PHE A 55 -2.67 11.41 -4.78
C PHE A 55 -2.52 11.15 -6.27
N PHE A 56 -1.39 11.54 -6.86
CA PHE A 56 -1.15 11.36 -8.29
C PHE A 56 -0.62 9.97 -8.61
N LEU A 57 0.43 9.51 -7.91
CA LEU A 57 1.18 8.32 -8.28
C LEU A 57 0.60 7.01 -7.74
N ALA A 58 -0.26 7.07 -6.72
CA ALA A 58 -0.95 5.89 -6.18
C ALA A 58 -2.49 6.03 -6.27
N LYS A 59 -2.97 6.79 -7.26
CA LYS A 59 -4.39 7.13 -7.47
C LYS A 59 -5.30 5.90 -7.41
N TYR A 60 -5.03 4.89 -8.25
CA TYR A 60 -5.86 3.68 -8.34
C TYR A 60 -5.90 2.91 -7.03
N HIS A 61 -4.74 2.71 -6.40
CA HIS A 61 -4.66 2.04 -5.11
C HIS A 61 -5.48 2.77 -4.03
N ARG A 62 -5.41 4.10 -4.01
CA ARG A 62 -6.19 4.92 -3.06
C ARG A 62 -7.70 4.77 -3.28
N TYR A 63 -8.16 4.72 -4.53
CA TYR A 63 -9.57 4.46 -4.82
C TYR A 63 -9.98 3.05 -4.41
N GLY A 64 -9.19 2.02 -4.71
CA GLY A 64 -9.44 0.66 -4.24
C GLY A 64 -9.56 0.59 -2.71
N MET A 65 -8.67 1.25 -1.98
CA MET A 65 -8.74 1.35 -0.52
C MET A 65 -9.95 2.15 -0.01
N LEU A 66 -10.45 3.12 -0.78
CA LEU A 66 -11.67 3.86 -0.43
C LEU A 66 -12.90 2.93 -0.49
N PHE A 67 -13.07 2.19 -1.58
CA PHE A 67 -14.16 1.23 -1.76
C PHE A 67 -14.06 0.06 -0.78
N LEU A 68 -12.86 -0.48 -0.57
CA LEU A 68 -12.61 -1.56 0.39
C LEU A 68 -13.00 -1.15 1.83
N LYS A 69 -12.70 0.09 2.24
CA LYS A 69 -13.10 0.61 3.56
C LYS A 69 -14.61 0.80 3.72
N ARG A 70 -15.34 0.87 2.62
CA ARG A 70 -16.81 0.92 2.58
C ARG A 70 -17.43 -0.46 2.41
N SER A 71 -16.62 -1.52 2.38
CA SER A 71 -17.04 -2.90 2.10
C SER A 71 -17.68 -3.08 0.72
N GLU A 72 -17.43 -2.16 -0.20
CA GLU A 72 -17.86 -2.24 -1.60
C GLU A 72 -16.82 -3.06 -2.39
N PHE A 73 -16.75 -4.36 -2.10
CA PHE A 73 -15.66 -5.23 -2.58
C PHE A 73 -15.62 -5.40 -4.09
N GLU A 74 -16.79 -5.58 -4.73
CA GLU A 74 -16.91 -5.71 -6.18
C GLU A 74 -16.40 -4.46 -6.90
N ALA A 75 -16.77 -3.27 -6.40
CA ALA A 75 -16.29 -1.99 -6.93
C ALA A 75 -14.79 -1.76 -6.67
N ALA A 76 -14.21 -2.34 -5.60
CA ALA A 76 -12.79 -2.17 -5.27
C ALA A 76 -11.85 -2.93 -6.21
N ILE A 77 -12.27 -4.11 -6.70
CA ILE A 77 -11.47 -5.01 -7.56
C ILE A 77 -10.88 -4.28 -8.79
N PRO A 78 -11.67 -3.61 -9.66
CA PRO A 78 -11.11 -2.98 -10.87
C PRO A 78 -10.08 -1.87 -10.55
N TYR A 79 -10.19 -1.21 -9.40
CA TYR A 79 -9.17 -0.24 -8.96
C TYR A 79 -7.87 -0.91 -8.50
N PHE A 80 -7.95 -2.07 -7.85
CA PHE A 80 -6.75 -2.82 -7.51
C PHE A 80 -6.11 -3.46 -8.73
N GLU A 81 -6.89 -3.96 -9.70
CA GLU A 81 -6.38 -4.43 -10.99
C GLU A 81 -5.65 -3.29 -11.74
N SER A 82 -6.27 -2.11 -11.81
CA SER A 82 -5.66 -0.91 -12.39
C SER A 82 -4.40 -0.48 -11.62
N SER A 83 -4.40 -0.62 -10.28
CA SER A 83 -3.22 -0.38 -9.45
C SER A 83 -2.10 -1.35 -9.80
N TYR A 84 -2.40 -2.65 -9.89
CA TYR A 84 -1.42 -3.67 -10.26
C TYR A 84 -0.82 -3.38 -11.64
N ALA A 85 -1.66 -3.14 -12.65
CA ALA A 85 -1.24 -2.82 -14.01
C ALA A 85 -0.35 -1.57 -14.06
N TYR A 86 -0.72 -0.50 -13.37
CA TYR A 86 0.05 0.75 -13.33
C TYR A 86 1.47 0.56 -12.76
N PHE A 87 1.61 -0.21 -11.67
CA PHE A 87 2.92 -0.47 -11.07
C PHE A 87 3.69 -1.60 -11.79
N GLN A 88 3.00 -2.48 -12.51
CA GLN A 88 3.60 -3.44 -13.43
C GLN A 88 4.27 -2.75 -14.62
N GLU A 89 3.60 -1.76 -15.22
CA GLU A 89 4.15 -0.96 -16.32
C GLU A 89 5.31 -0.05 -15.89
N LYS A 90 5.36 0.31 -14.59
CA LYS A 90 6.39 1.19 -14.03
C LYS A 90 7.10 0.54 -12.83
N PRO A 91 7.85 -0.56 -13.02
CA PRO A 91 8.50 -1.26 -11.91
C PRO A 91 9.47 -0.37 -11.12
N TRP A 92 10.10 0.61 -11.78
CA TRP A 92 10.99 1.57 -11.14
C TRP A 92 10.28 2.40 -10.08
N LEU A 93 8.99 2.73 -10.28
CA LEU A 93 8.22 3.54 -9.34
C LEU A 93 7.97 2.79 -8.04
N ASP A 94 7.65 1.49 -8.12
CA ASP A 94 7.45 0.64 -6.94
C ASP A 94 8.80 0.29 -6.27
N ARG A 95 9.86 0.09 -7.06
CA ARG A 95 11.23 -0.14 -6.56
C ARG A 95 11.77 1.07 -5.77
N PHE A 96 11.54 2.28 -6.28
CA PHE A 96 11.98 3.54 -5.66
C PHE A 96 10.85 4.26 -4.91
N ARG A 97 9.85 3.52 -4.42
CA ARG A 97 8.69 4.07 -3.68
C ARG A 97 9.06 4.91 -2.46
N ALA A 98 10.21 4.66 -1.83
CA ALA A 98 10.71 5.48 -0.73
C ALA A 98 10.97 6.92 -1.16
N VAL A 99 11.39 7.13 -2.41
CA VAL A 99 11.70 8.45 -3.00
C VAL A 99 10.45 9.07 -3.59
N PHE A 100 9.74 8.36 -4.47
CA PHE A 100 8.64 8.95 -5.25
C PHE A 100 7.28 8.95 -4.55
N LEU A 101 7.08 8.07 -3.56
CA LEU A 101 5.81 7.95 -2.83
C LEU A 101 5.96 8.26 -1.34
N LEU A 102 7.19 8.54 -0.90
CA LEU A 102 7.56 8.64 0.51
C LEU A 102 6.92 7.51 1.32
N SER A 103 7.04 6.28 0.81
CA SER A 103 6.46 5.07 1.41
C SER A 103 7.53 4.25 2.11
N SER A 104 7.27 3.89 3.37
CA SER A 104 8.13 3.04 4.20
C SER A 104 7.66 1.58 4.27
N SER A 105 6.63 1.21 3.49
CA SER A 105 6.13 -0.16 3.42
C SER A 105 7.16 -1.13 2.83
N ARG A 106 7.34 -2.30 3.44
CA ARG A 106 8.07 -3.43 2.81
C ARG A 106 7.28 -4.06 1.66
N ILE A 107 5.96 -4.06 1.76
CA ILE A 107 5.07 -4.62 0.76
C ILE A 107 4.99 -3.65 -0.42
N SER A 108 5.14 -4.18 -1.62
CA SER A 108 5.03 -3.43 -2.88
C SER A 108 3.58 -3.08 -3.21
N TYR A 109 3.32 -2.10 -4.07
CA TYR A 109 1.95 -1.80 -4.49
C TYR A 109 1.35 -2.91 -5.35
N ARG A 110 2.18 -3.63 -6.11
CA ARG A 110 1.75 -4.83 -6.85
C ARG A 110 1.31 -5.94 -5.91
N GLU A 111 2.11 -6.24 -4.90
CA GLU A 111 1.78 -7.24 -3.87
C GLU A 111 0.51 -6.83 -3.11
N MET A 112 0.44 -5.57 -2.65
CA MET A 112 -0.76 -5.03 -1.98
C MET A 112 -2.01 -5.14 -2.86
N ALA A 113 -1.90 -4.86 -4.17
CA ALA A 113 -3.02 -4.97 -5.08
C ALA A 113 -3.52 -6.42 -5.19
N LEU A 114 -2.64 -7.40 -5.43
CA LEU A 114 -3.02 -8.80 -5.56
C LEU A 114 -3.69 -9.34 -4.29
N VAL A 115 -3.10 -9.09 -3.12
CA VAL A 115 -3.67 -9.58 -1.85
C VAL A 115 -5.00 -8.89 -1.51
N ASN A 116 -5.18 -7.64 -1.91
CA ASN A 116 -6.44 -6.93 -1.73
C ASN A 116 -7.53 -7.41 -2.71
N ILE A 117 -7.17 -7.76 -3.95
CA ILE A 117 -8.11 -8.40 -4.90
C ILE A 117 -8.57 -9.74 -4.33
N ALA A 118 -7.63 -10.58 -3.90
CA ALA A 118 -7.93 -11.86 -3.27
C ALA A 118 -8.83 -11.70 -2.04
N TYR A 119 -8.54 -10.70 -1.19
CA TYR A 119 -9.39 -10.38 -0.05
C TYR A 119 -10.81 -9.98 -0.48
N CYS A 120 -10.95 -9.12 -1.49
CA CYS A 120 -12.27 -8.71 -2.01
C CYS A 120 -13.07 -9.93 -2.50
N TYR A 121 -12.47 -10.81 -3.30
CA TYR A 121 -13.13 -12.04 -3.74
C TYR A 121 -13.51 -12.97 -2.58
N SER A 122 -12.66 -13.07 -1.55
CA SER A 122 -12.95 -13.83 -0.34
C SER A 122 -14.18 -13.29 0.40
N GLN A 123 -14.30 -11.96 0.51
CA GLN A 123 -15.48 -11.32 1.12
C GLN A 123 -16.75 -11.49 0.28
N LEU A 124 -16.63 -11.63 -1.05
CA LEU A 124 -17.74 -11.91 -1.96
C LEU A 124 -18.13 -13.41 -2.00
N GLY A 125 -17.44 -14.28 -1.25
CA GLY A 125 -17.68 -15.73 -1.26
C GLY A 125 -17.11 -16.44 -2.49
N ASN A 126 -16.36 -15.75 -3.35
CA ASN A 126 -15.75 -16.34 -4.54
C ASN A 126 -14.38 -16.93 -4.20
N GLY A 127 -14.41 -18.12 -3.59
CA GLY A 127 -13.22 -18.80 -3.08
C GLY A 127 -12.23 -19.23 -4.16
N SER A 128 -12.69 -19.56 -5.38
CA SER A 128 -11.81 -19.94 -6.49
C SER A 128 -10.95 -18.77 -6.94
N GLU A 129 -11.56 -17.60 -7.18
CA GLU A 129 -10.84 -16.39 -7.59
C GLU A 129 -9.90 -15.90 -6.49
N ALA A 130 -10.36 -15.87 -5.24
CA ALA A 130 -9.51 -15.49 -4.12
C ALA A 130 -8.25 -16.39 -4.01
N LYS A 131 -8.40 -17.72 -4.15
CA LYS A 131 -7.26 -18.64 -4.17
C LYS A 131 -6.34 -18.37 -5.36
N ALA A 132 -6.88 -18.08 -6.55
CA ALA A 132 -6.09 -17.78 -7.74
C ALA A 132 -5.20 -16.54 -7.52
N TYR A 133 -5.78 -15.44 -7.03
CA TYR A 133 -5.03 -14.21 -6.76
C TYR A 133 -4.01 -14.35 -5.63
N TYR A 134 -4.31 -15.08 -4.55
CA TYR A 134 -3.30 -15.35 -3.53
C TYR A 134 -2.16 -16.23 -4.05
N LYS A 135 -2.44 -17.23 -4.90
CA LYS A 135 -1.40 -18.02 -5.55
C LYS A 135 -0.54 -17.17 -6.48
N GLN A 136 -1.15 -16.28 -7.27
CA GLN A 136 -0.41 -15.33 -8.09
C GLN A 136 0.48 -14.42 -7.22
N ALA A 137 -0.04 -13.92 -6.10
CA ALA A 137 0.76 -13.11 -5.17
C ALA A 137 1.98 -13.89 -4.65
N LEU A 138 1.85 -15.17 -4.32
CA LEU A 138 2.99 -16.00 -3.89
C LEU A 138 3.94 -16.37 -5.03
N GLN A 139 3.46 -16.47 -6.28
CA GLN A 139 4.33 -16.69 -7.44
C GLN A 139 5.24 -15.47 -7.68
N GLU A 140 4.70 -14.25 -7.55
CA GLU A 140 5.45 -13.01 -7.75
C GLU A 140 6.21 -12.56 -6.49
N PHE A 141 5.66 -12.84 -5.31
CA PHE A 141 6.18 -12.44 -4.01
C PHE A 141 6.16 -13.66 -3.05
N PRO A 142 7.12 -14.59 -3.19
CA PRO A 142 7.14 -15.85 -2.41
C PRO A 142 7.13 -15.65 -0.90
N GLU A 143 7.65 -14.52 -0.42
CA GLU A 143 7.72 -14.15 1.00
C GLU A 143 6.45 -13.41 1.49
N SER A 144 5.38 -13.38 0.69
CA SER A 144 4.14 -12.67 1.05
C SER A 144 3.39 -13.37 2.17
N GLY A 145 3.67 -12.97 3.41
CA GLY A 145 2.99 -13.50 4.59
C GLY A 145 1.47 -13.29 4.56
N ILE A 146 0.98 -12.23 3.91
CA ILE A 146 -0.46 -11.97 3.76
C ILE A 146 -1.09 -13.00 2.81
N ALA A 147 -0.46 -13.27 1.66
CA ALA A 147 -0.98 -14.23 0.72
C ALA A 147 -0.94 -15.66 1.27
N GLN A 148 0.14 -16.03 1.96
CA GLN A 148 0.25 -17.32 2.63
C GLN A 148 -0.82 -17.50 3.71
N ALA A 149 -1.03 -16.48 4.56
CA ALA A 149 -2.06 -16.52 5.58
C ALA A 149 -3.47 -16.62 4.97
N GLY A 150 -3.74 -15.90 3.89
CA GLY A 150 -5.00 -15.95 3.15
C GLY A 150 -5.32 -17.34 2.62
N LEU A 151 -4.36 -17.98 1.92
CA LEU A 151 -4.55 -19.35 1.43
C LEU A 151 -4.73 -20.36 2.56
N ASN A 152 -3.95 -20.25 3.64
CA ASN A 152 -4.07 -21.15 4.79
C ASN A 152 -5.46 -21.06 5.41
N ALA A 153 -5.99 -19.85 5.60
CA ALA A 153 -7.34 -19.65 6.13
C ALA A 153 -8.43 -20.23 5.22
N MET A 154 -8.28 -20.08 3.90
CA MET A 154 -9.23 -20.64 2.93
C MET A 154 -9.16 -22.16 2.81
N ASN A 155 -7.98 -22.75 3.00
CA ASN A 155 -7.82 -24.21 3.01
C ASN A 155 -8.31 -24.83 4.33
N ALA A 156 -8.20 -24.10 5.46
CA ALA A 156 -8.73 -24.56 6.74
C ALA A 156 -10.27 -24.52 6.81
N THR A 157 -10.90 -23.64 6.01
CA THR A 157 -12.37 -23.47 5.97
C THR A 157 -13.03 -24.26 4.84
N GLY A 158 -12.30 -24.61 3.77
CA GLY A 158 -12.78 -25.50 2.72
C GLY A 158 -12.67 -26.96 3.13
N LYS A 159 -13.79 -27.61 3.46
CA LYS A 159 -13.97 -29.03 3.10
C LYS A 159 -14.05 -29.08 1.57
N GLU A 160 -13.34 -30.03 0.98
CA GLU A 160 -13.31 -30.32 -0.46
C GLU A 160 -14.70 -30.38 -1.10
#